data_AF-A0A162KH73-F1
#
_entry.id   AF-A0A162KH73-F1
#
_cell.length_a   1.000
_cell.length_b   1.000
_cell.length_c   1.000
_cell.angle_alpha   90.00
_cell.angle_beta   90.00
_cell.angle_gamma   90.00
#
_symmetry.space_group_name_H-M   'P 1'
#
loop_
_entity.id
_entity.type
_entity.pdbx_description
1 polymer ?
#
loop_
_entity_poly.entity_id
_entity_poly.type
_entity_poly.pdbx_seq_one_letter_code
_entity_poly.pdbx_strand_id
1 'polypeptide(L)'
;MQLQDGEAALCSIVLALGSGFEAASCKPGVSSAEQRLLKLQTIWLYYRAIWHLKDAAKSPHMLQSDGILATTKLVQIYETVSTIFVRTTLSINEGDWRTVPWQFSSKDPKDILTDILHEIVSLLKRLNQLRAAGGSVEKRDELLVEAAGVKRALQLWFSDLPADAKVFDYTTNASVPSEIASDRQLSFLYLVTLYWVACMLIDTTAGFLELVSTDKERHRSVEAGHETITHSSEAAKPHLKTDKGEDDAHTECEMQEMAVLDASKGYAYKIAHTMHLMRGPQVGICFYGMCVVPISLAFSLLTALEPAAQMSEERQILSSSLAGHALYSWVSQFAEETENPMARLEHEKARRLRWWTKC
;
A
#
# COMPACT_ATOMS: atom_id res chain seq x y z
N MET A 1 22.73 -19.24 23.67
CA MET A 1 22.40 -17.84 24.02
C MET A 1 20.90 -17.71 23.81
N GLN A 2 20.10 -17.59 24.88
CA GLN A 2 18.66 -17.37 24.74
C GLN A 2 18.46 -15.95 24.20
N LEU A 3 17.89 -15.82 23.01
CA LEU A 3 17.39 -14.53 22.52
C LEU A 3 16.41 -13.99 23.57
N GLN A 4 16.50 -12.71 23.90
CA GLN A 4 15.49 -12.09 24.75
C GLN A 4 14.14 -12.17 24.02
N ASP A 5 13.03 -12.38 24.75
CA ASP A 5 11.71 -12.62 24.15
C ASP A 5 11.31 -11.53 23.14
N GLY A 6 11.77 -10.29 23.32
CA GLY A 6 11.56 -9.19 22.37
C GLY A 6 12.22 -9.39 21.01
N GLU A 7 13.45 -9.93 20.97
CA GLU A 7 14.14 -10.22 19.71
C GLU A 7 13.47 -11.38 18.98
N ALA A 8 13.05 -12.42 19.71
CA ALA A 8 12.34 -13.56 19.14
C ALA A 8 10.98 -13.16 18.55
N ALA A 9 10.26 -12.26 19.23
CA ALA A 9 9.00 -11.69 18.75
C ALA A 9 9.23 -10.89 17.45
N LEU A 10 10.28 -10.05 17.44
CA LEU A 10 10.65 -9.21 16.31
C LEU A 10 11.02 -10.04 15.08
N CYS A 11 11.85 -11.06 15.27
CA CYS A 11 12.22 -11.99 14.20
C CYS A 11 10.97 -12.66 13.62
N SER A 12 10.08 -13.17 14.48
CA SER A 12 8.88 -13.88 14.05
C SER A 12 7.97 -13.01 13.18
N ILE A 13 7.73 -11.75 13.57
CA ILE A 13 6.83 -10.87 12.79
C ILE A 13 7.47 -10.42 11.46
N VAL A 14 8.78 -10.19 11.42
CA VAL A 14 9.50 -9.85 10.18
C VAL A 14 9.42 -11.01 9.19
N LEU A 15 9.65 -12.23 9.67
CA LEU A 15 9.53 -13.43 8.84
C LEU A 15 8.10 -13.60 8.33
N ALA A 16 7.09 -13.35 9.17
CA ALA A 16 5.69 -13.40 8.76
C ALA A 16 5.37 -12.39 7.65
N LEU A 17 5.87 -11.15 7.78
CA LEU A 17 5.72 -10.12 6.75
C LEU A 17 6.35 -10.55 5.41
N GLY A 18 7.56 -11.12 5.46
CA GLY A 18 8.24 -11.63 4.27
C GLY A 18 7.48 -12.77 3.58
N SER A 19 7.11 -13.81 4.32
CA SER A 19 6.41 -14.98 3.76
C SER A 19 5.00 -14.64 3.28
N GLY A 20 4.30 -13.75 3.99
CA GLY A 20 2.94 -13.34 3.66
C GLY A 20 2.90 -12.56 2.36
N PHE A 21 3.90 -11.68 2.18
CA PHE A 21 4.10 -10.97 0.95
C PHE A 21 4.41 -11.92 -0.22
N GLU A 22 5.36 -12.84 -0.04
CA GLU A 22 5.72 -13.78 -1.09
C GLU A 22 4.52 -14.62 -1.55
N ALA A 23 3.70 -15.08 -0.60
CA ALA A 23 2.46 -15.79 -0.89
C ALA A 23 1.44 -14.96 -1.70
N ALA A 24 1.41 -13.64 -1.49
CA ALA A 24 0.54 -12.70 -2.20
C ALA A 24 1.08 -12.33 -3.59
N SER A 25 2.41 -12.32 -3.76
CA SER A 25 3.09 -11.96 -5.01
C SER A 25 3.47 -13.14 -5.91
N CYS A 26 3.15 -14.38 -5.52
CA CYS A 26 3.39 -15.56 -6.35
C CYS A 26 2.82 -15.39 -7.76
N LYS A 27 3.68 -15.56 -8.77
CA LYS A 27 3.31 -15.49 -10.18
C LYS A 27 2.31 -16.59 -10.54
N PRO A 28 1.45 -16.39 -11.56
CA PRO A 28 0.66 -17.47 -12.15
C PRO A 28 1.62 -18.55 -12.67
N GLY A 29 1.64 -19.72 -12.02
CA GLY A 29 2.55 -20.83 -12.30
C GLY A 29 3.18 -21.48 -11.07
N VAL A 30 3.20 -20.79 -9.91
CA VAL A 30 3.58 -21.41 -8.63
C VAL A 30 2.55 -22.47 -8.24
N SER A 31 3.01 -23.61 -7.71
CA SER A 31 2.08 -24.68 -7.35
C SER A 31 1.14 -24.20 -6.25
N SER A 32 -0.15 -24.58 -6.33
CA SER A 32 -1.11 -24.24 -5.28
C SER A 32 -0.70 -24.74 -3.89
N ALA A 33 0.18 -25.75 -3.82
CA ALA A 33 0.74 -26.30 -2.60
C ALA A 33 1.78 -25.37 -1.95
N GLU A 34 2.73 -24.83 -2.73
CA GLU A 34 3.73 -23.88 -2.23
C GLU A 34 3.07 -22.59 -1.70
N GLN A 35 2.08 -22.07 -2.42
CA GLN A 35 1.34 -20.89 -1.97
C GLN A 35 0.58 -21.15 -0.66
N ARG A 36 0.03 -22.36 -0.48
CA ARG A 36 -0.61 -22.76 0.79
C ARG A 36 0.41 -22.88 1.92
N LEU A 37 1.59 -23.43 1.64
CA LEU A 37 2.67 -23.57 2.62
C LEU A 37 3.14 -22.19 3.12
N LEU A 38 3.41 -21.25 2.21
CA LEU A 38 3.81 -19.88 2.58
C LEU A 38 2.73 -19.17 3.41
N LYS A 39 1.44 -19.36 3.10
CA LYS A 39 0.33 -18.84 3.91
C LYS A 39 0.31 -19.43 5.31
N LEU A 40 0.47 -20.75 5.44
CA LEU A 40 0.49 -21.43 6.74
C LEU A 40 1.70 -20.98 7.58
N GLN A 41 2.87 -20.87 6.95
CA GLN A 41 4.09 -20.37 7.59
C GLN A 41 3.90 -18.94 8.10
N THR A 42 3.31 -18.08 7.29
CA THR A 42 2.97 -16.69 7.66
C THR A 42 2.08 -16.65 8.91
N ILE A 43 0.99 -17.43 8.91
CA ILE A 43 0.05 -17.49 10.03
C ILE A 43 0.76 -17.99 11.29
N TRP A 44 1.56 -19.05 11.18
CA TRP A 44 2.30 -19.61 12.32
C TRP A 44 3.30 -18.60 12.91
N LEU A 45 4.08 -17.94 12.07
CA LEU A 45 5.04 -16.90 12.49
C LEU A 45 4.34 -15.70 13.14
N TYR A 46 3.19 -15.29 12.59
CA TYR A 46 2.35 -14.26 13.18
C TYR A 46 1.87 -14.65 14.59
N TYR A 47 1.27 -15.84 14.74
CA TYR A 47 0.84 -16.34 16.05
C TYR A 47 1.99 -16.45 17.04
N ARG A 48 3.18 -16.85 16.58
CA ARG A 48 4.38 -16.90 17.40
C ARG A 48 4.79 -15.51 17.91
N ALA A 49 4.77 -14.49 17.06
CA ALA A 49 5.05 -13.11 17.48
C ALA A 49 4.05 -12.63 18.55
N ILE A 50 2.75 -12.86 18.34
CA ILE A 50 1.70 -12.52 19.31
C ILE A 50 1.90 -13.27 20.63
N TRP A 51 2.30 -14.54 20.58
CA TRP A 51 2.57 -15.32 21.78
C TRP A 51 3.73 -14.73 22.59
N HIS A 52 4.83 -14.33 21.95
CA HIS A 52 5.94 -13.66 22.63
C HIS A 52 5.53 -12.29 23.20
N LEU A 53 4.73 -11.50 22.47
CA LEU A 53 4.17 -10.25 22.99
C LEU A 53 3.31 -10.47 24.24
N LYS A 54 2.45 -11.49 24.22
CA LYS A 54 1.61 -11.87 25.37
C LYS A 54 2.46 -12.27 26.58
N ASP A 55 3.54 -13.02 26.36
CA ASP A 55 4.40 -13.44 27.45
C ASP A 55 5.20 -12.27 28.05
N ALA A 56 5.77 -11.41 27.18
CA ALA A 56 6.44 -10.19 27.60
C ALA A 56 5.51 -9.24 28.37
N ALA A 57 4.22 -9.17 28.02
CA ALA A 57 3.24 -8.34 28.72
C ALA A 57 2.99 -8.76 30.18
N LYS A 58 3.37 -9.98 30.58
CA LYS A 58 3.31 -10.41 31.99
C LYS A 58 4.42 -9.77 32.84
N SER A 59 5.45 -9.21 32.20
CA SER A 59 6.65 -8.68 32.82
C SER A 59 6.77 -7.17 32.54
N PRO A 60 6.45 -6.30 33.51
CA PRO A 60 6.42 -4.85 33.29
C PRO A 60 7.73 -4.24 32.77
N HIS A 61 8.87 -4.82 33.15
CA HIS A 61 10.19 -4.38 32.67
C HIS A 61 10.44 -4.74 31.19
N MET A 62 9.82 -5.81 30.68
CA MET A 62 9.96 -6.25 29.28
C MET A 62 9.13 -5.40 28.33
N LEU A 63 8.04 -4.78 28.80
CA LEU A 63 7.22 -3.87 28.00
C LEU A 63 7.97 -2.61 27.55
N GLN A 64 9.06 -2.26 28.24
CA GLN A 64 9.93 -1.14 27.88
C GLN A 64 11.07 -1.55 26.94
N SER A 65 11.17 -2.83 26.58
CA SER A 65 12.17 -3.29 25.61
C SER A 65 11.82 -2.77 24.22
N ASP A 66 12.81 -2.15 23.55
CA ASP A 66 12.69 -1.67 22.17
C ASP A 66 12.20 -2.78 21.22
N GLY A 67 12.60 -4.03 21.45
CA GLY A 67 12.18 -5.18 20.66
C GLY A 67 10.67 -5.45 20.75
N ILE A 68 10.07 -5.29 21.93
CA ILE A 68 8.62 -5.48 22.14
C ILE A 68 7.83 -4.33 21.50
N LEU A 69 8.31 -3.10 21.66
CA LEU A 69 7.69 -1.95 21.02
C LEU A 69 7.75 -2.06 19.49
N ALA A 70 8.92 -2.39 18.93
CA ALA A 70 9.12 -2.60 17.50
C ALA A 70 8.21 -3.73 16.97
N THR A 71 8.16 -4.86 17.68
CA THR A 71 7.28 -5.99 17.32
C THR A 71 5.82 -5.58 17.31
N THR A 72 5.36 -4.89 18.36
CA THR A 72 3.96 -4.41 18.44
C THR A 72 3.63 -3.50 17.26
N LYS A 73 4.54 -2.59 16.90
CA LYS A 73 4.36 -1.74 15.73
C LYS A 73 4.36 -2.54 14.42
N LEU A 74 5.23 -3.54 14.25
CA LEU A 74 5.25 -4.39 13.06
C LEU A 74 4.02 -5.30 12.93
N VAL A 75 3.47 -5.77 14.06
CA VAL A 75 2.19 -6.49 14.10
C VAL A 75 1.07 -5.59 13.59
N GLN A 76 0.97 -4.36 14.13
CA GLN A 76 -0.03 -3.37 13.68
C GLN A 76 0.10 -3.08 12.18
N ILE A 77 1.35 -2.97 11.67
CA ILE A 77 1.62 -2.78 10.25
C ILE A 77 1.18 -4.00 9.44
N TYR A 78 1.60 -5.20 9.83
CA TYR A 78 1.22 -6.45 9.18
C TYR A 78 -0.30 -6.59 9.09
N GLU A 79 -1.01 -6.30 10.17
CA GLU A 79 -2.46 -6.32 10.23
C GLU A 79 -3.07 -5.31 9.25
N THR A 80 -2.64 -4.04 9.33
CA THR A 80 -3.13 -2.97 8.43
C THR A 80 -2.91 -3.35 6.96
N VAL A 81 -1.71 -3.80 6.62
CA VAL A 81 -1.33 -4.24 5.28
C VAL A 81 -2.17 -5.44 4.83
N SER A 82 -2.30 -6.46 5.67
CA SER A 82 -3.07 -7.66 5.36
C SER A 82 -4.54 -7.31 5.12
N THR A 83 -5.10 -6.38 5.88
CA THR A 83 -6.48 -5.92 5.68
C THR A 83 -6.66 -5.17 4.37
N ILE A 84 -5.66 -4.41 3.91
CA ILE A 84 -5.67 -3.77 2.58
C ILE A 84 -5.69 -4.84 1.48
N PHE A 85 -4.81 -5.84 1.56
CA PHE A 85 -4.73 -6.88 0.54
C PHE A 85 -5.96 -7.79 0.50
N VAL A 86 -6.44 -8.23 1.67
CA VAL A 86 -7.59 -9.13 1.78
C VAL A 86 -8.92 -8.36 1.68
N ARG A 87 -8.89 -7.03 1.84
CA ARG A 87 -10.06 -6.13 1.87
C ARG A 87 -11.07 -6.55 2.95
N THR A 88 -10.57 -6.97 4.10
CA THR A 88 -11.37 -7.38 5.25
C THR A 88 -11.12 -6.43 6.41
N THR A 89 -12.18 -5.94 7.03
CA THR A 89 -12.08 -5.11 8.24
C THR A 89 -11.72 -6.00 9.44
N LEU A 90 -10.74 -5.56 10.23
CA LEU A 90 -10.50 -6.16 11.56
C LEU A 90 -11.59 -5.69 12.52
N SER A 91 -12.09 -6.60 13.35
CA SER A 91 -13.05 -6.29 14.43
C SER A 91 -12.51 -5.28 15.44
N ILE A 92 -11.19 -5.11 15.52
CA ILE A 92 -10.52 -4.10 16.38
C ILE A 92 -10.91 -2.67 15.97
N ASN A 93 -11.36 -2.44 14.73
CA ASN A 93 -11.82 -1.12 14.29
C ASN A 93 -13.28 -0.80 14.64
N GLU A 94 -14.05 -1.80 15.07
CA GLU A 94 -15.45 -1.61 15.45
C GLU A 94 -15.51 -1.38 16.96
N GLY A 95 -15.50 -0.11 17.38
CA GLY A 95 -15.82 0.28 18.75
C GLY A 95 -14.80 1.20 19.43
N ASP A 96 -14.80 1.13 20.75
CA ASP A 96 -14.14 2.04 21.69
C ASP A 96 -12.61 2.12 21.53
N TRP A 97 -11.99 1.19 20.81
CA TRP A 97 -10.52 1.16 20.62
C TRP A 97 -9.98 2.37 19.86
N ARG A 98 -10.79 3.04 19.04
CA ARG A 98 -10.41 4.28 18.34
C ARG A 98 -10.46 5.53 19.23
N THR A 99 -11.08 5.44 20.40
CA THR A 99 -11.39 6.61 21.25
C THR A 99 -10.85 6.46 22.67
N VAL A 100 -11.03 5.30 23.30
CA VAL A 100 -10.69 5.04 24.70
C VAL A 100 -9.20 5.20 25.01
N PRO A 101 -8.25 4.65 24.22
CA PRO A 101 -6.83 4.83 24.50
C PRO A 101 -6.40 6.31 24.46
N TRP A 102 -7.13 7.13 23.72
CA TRP A 102 -6.78 8.51 23.40
C TRP A 102 -7.54 9.53 24.25
N GLN A 103 -8.28 9.08 25.27
CA GLN A 103 -8.93 9.97 26.22
C GLN A 103 -7.93 10.75 27.08
N PHE A 104 -6.73 10.17 27.27
CA PHE A 104 -5.68 10.72 28.15
C PHE A 104 -4.46 11.24 27.40
N SER A 105 -4.35 10.96 26.10
CA SER A 105 -3.22 11.38 25.25
C SER A 105 -3.70 11.69 23.83
N SER A 106 -3.16 12.75 23.23
CA SER A 106 -3.40 13.06 21.83
C SER A 106 -2.87 11.94 20.93
N LYS A 107 -3.57 11.63 19.84
CA LYS A 107 -3.09 10.71 18.82
C LYS A 107 -1.82 11.25 18.17
N ASP A 108 -0.82 10.39 18.01
CA ASP A 108 0.35 10.74 17.21
C ASP A 108 -0.03 10.75 15.72
N PRO A 109 0.73 11.46 14.86
CA PRO A 109 0.49 11.44 13.41
C PRO A 109 0.40 10.03 12.85
N LYS A 110 1.19 9.09 13.38
CA LYS A 110 1.11 7.67 12.99
C LYS A 110 -0.27 7.06 13.24
N ASP A 111 -0.84 7.31 14.42
CA ASP A 111 -2.11 6.69 14.82
C ASP A 111 -3.25 7.26 13.97
N ILE A 112 -3.23 8.57 13.70
CA ILE A 112 -4.20 9.23 12.81
C ILE A 112 -4.12 8.61 11.40
N LEU A 113 -2.92 8.45 10.83
CA LEU A 113 -2.76 7.83 9.51
C LEU A 113 -3.27 6.39 9.50
N THR A 114 -3.06 5.64 10.59
CA THR A 114 -3.51 4.27 10.71
C THR A 114 -5.04 4.20 10.74
N ASP A 115 -5.72 5.10 11.43
CA ASP A 115 -7.19 5.19 11.42
C ASP A 115 -7.73 5.47 10.00
N ILE A 116 -7.08 6.39 9.27
CA ILE A 116 -7.44 6.72 7.89
C ILE A 116 -7.23 5.50 6.96
N LEU A 117 -6.12 4.78 7.09
CA LEU A 117 -5.88 3.55 6.32
C LEU A 117 -6.98 2.51 6.54
N HIS A 118 -7.46 2.37 7.77
CA HIS A 118 -8.57 1.48 8.05
C HIS A 118 -9.90 1.93 7.43
N GLU A 119 -10.15 3.24 7.33
CA GLU A 119 -11.30 3.77 6.60
C GLU A 119 -11.22 3.45 5.10
N ILE A 120 -10.03 3.55 4.50
CA ILE A 120 -9.78 3.11 3.12
C ILE A 120 -10.11 1.63 2.94
N VAL A 121 -9.70 0.76 3.88
CA VAL A 121 -10.05 -0.67 3.84
C VAL A 121 -11.57 -0.88 3.87
N SER A 122 -12.27 -0.14 4.73
CA SER A 122 -13.73 -0.19 4.81
C SER A 122 -14.40 0.25 3.50
N LEU A 123 -13.87 1.30 2.86
CA LEU A 123 -14.32 1.74 1.53
C LEU A 123 -14.09 0.66 0.47
N LEU A 124 -12.89 0.06 0.41
CA LEU A 124 -12.57 -1.01 -0.54
C LEU A 124 -13.46 -2.25 -0.36
N LYS A 125 -13.79 -2.60 0.89
CA LYS A 125 -14.72 -3.69 1.21
C LYS A 125 -16.13 -3.40 0.68
N ARG A 126 -16.64 -2.18 0.90
CA ARG A 126 -17.96 -1.76 0.42
C ARG A 126 -18.01 -1.62 -1.11
N LEU A 127 -16.93 -1.16 -1.73
CA LEU A 127 -16.78 -1.16 -3.19
C LEU A 127 -16.90 -2.58 -3.76
N ASN A 128 -16.23 -3.57 -3.14
CA ASN A 128 -16.35 -4.97 -3.55
C ASN A 128 -17.80 -5.48 -3.42
N GLN A 129 -18.47 -5.16 -2.32
CA GLN A 129 -19.87 -5.54 -2.09
C GLN A 129 -20.80 -4.91 -3.13
N LEU A 130 -20.59 -3.62 -3.43
CA LEU A 130 -21.34 -2.89 -4.46
C LEU A 130 -21.17 -3.56 -5.84
N ARG A 131 -19.93 -3.94 -6.18
CA ARG A 131 -19.60 -4.66 -7.42
C ARG A 131 -20.29 -6.02 -7.47
N ALA A 132 -20.25 -6.78 -6.38
CA ALA A 132 -20.90 -8.09 -6.30
C ALA A 132 -22.43 -8.01 -6.40
N ALA A 133 -23.03 -6.91 -5.93
CA ALA A 133 -24.48 -6.67 -5.98
C ALA A 133 -24.98 -6.08 -7.30
N GLY A 134 -24.12 -5.93 -8.33
CA GLY A 134 -24.50 -5.37 -9.64
C GLY A 134 -24.56 -3.83 -9.72
N GLY A 135 -24.13 -3.15 -8.66
CA GLY A 135 -24.00 -1.68 -8.61
C GLY A 135 -25.32 -0.91 -8.51
N SER A 136 -25.53 -0.22 -7.38
CA SER A 136 -26.52 0.85 -7.20
C SER A 136 -25.84 2.20 -7.40
N VAL A 137 -26.54 3.15 -8.03
CA VAL A 137 -26.03 4.51 -8.27
C VAL A 137 -25.99 5.28 -6.95
N GLU A 138 -27.03 5.17 -6.13
CA GLU A 138 -27.14 5.84 -4.84
C GLU A 138 -26.00 5.42 -3.90
N LYS A 139 -25.76 4.10 -3.77
CA LYS A 139 -24.66 3.57 -2.95
C LYS A 139 -23.28 3.95 -3.49
N ARG A 140 -23.17 4.22 -4.79
CA ARG A 140 -21.91 4.65 -5.40
C ARG A 140 -21.62 6.10 -5.06
N ASP A 141 -22.62 6.97 -5.19
CA ASP A 141 -22.50 8.39 -4.88
C ASP A 141 -22.18 8.59 -3.39
N GLU A 142 -22.83 7.80 -2.52
CA GLU A 142 -22.47 7.71 -1.10
C GLU A 142 -20.98 7.36 -0.91
N LEU A 143 -20.49 6.30 -1.58
CA LEU A 143 -19.08 5.91 -1.50
C LEU A 143 -18.12 6.96 -2.06
N LEU A 144 -18.50 7.71 -3.10
CA LEU A 144 -17.70 8.81 -3.65
C LEU A 144 -17.57 9.96 -2.65
N VAL A 145 -18.67 10.34 -2.00
CA VAL A 145 -18.66 11.38 -0.96
C VAL A 145 -17.77 10.96 0.20
N GLU A 146 -17.86 9.69 0.63
CA GLU A 146 -17.00 9.16 1.67
C GLU A 146 -15.52 9.11 1.26
N ALA A 147 -15.22 8.66 0.04
CA ALA A 147 -13.86 8.64 -0.48
C ALA A 147 -13.24 10.04 -0.55
N ALA A 148 -14.02 11.05 -0.95
CA ALA A 148 -13.61 12.45 -0.91
C ALA A 148 -13.35 12.94 0.53
N GLY A 149 -14.15 12.49 1.50
CA GLY A 149 -13.93 12.75 2.91
C GLY A 149 -12.60 12.19 3.42
N VAL A 150 -12.31 10.92 3.11
CA VAL A 150 -11.05 10.25 3.46
C VAL A 150 -9.85 10.91 2.78
N LYS A 151 -9.98 11.30 1.51
CA LYS A 151 -8.93 12.05 0.78
C LYS A 151 -8.63 13.39 1.43
N ARG A 152 -9.67 14.12 1.87
CA ARG A 152 -9.49 15.39 2.61
C ARG A 152 -8.78 15.15 3.94
N ALA A 153 -9.12 14.09 4.67
CA ALA A 153 -8.45 13.73 5.92
C ALA A 153 -6.96 13.44 5.70
N LEU A 154 -6.60 12.70 4.63
CA LEU A 154 -5.20 12.48 4.24
C LEU A 154 -4.47 13.79 3.95
N GLN A 155 -5.08 14.71 3.20
CA GLN A 155 -4.48 15.99 2.86
C GLN A 155 -4.23 16.86 4.10
N LEU A 156 -5.21 16.92 5.01
CA LEU A 156 -5.06 17.63 6.29
C LEU A 156 -3.93 17.02 7.11
N TRP A 157 -3.92 15.69 7.25
CA TRP A 157 -2.85 14.98 7.95
C TRP A 157 -1.46 15.29 7.39
N PHE A 158 -1.30 15.28 6.06
CA PHE A 158 -0.01 15.60 5.43
C PHE A 158 0.35 17.08 5.59
N SER A 159 -0.63 17.97 5.60
CA SER A 159 -0.43 19.40 5.82
C SER A 159 0.09 19.69 7.23
N ASP A 160 -0.38 18.94 8.23
CA ASP A 160 0.00 19.06 9.64
C ASP A 160 1.36 18.43 9.96
N LEU A 161 1.95 17.64 9.03
CA LEU A 161 3.28 17.09 9.24
C LEU A 161 4.38 18.17 9.30
N PRO A 162 5.42 17.97 10.14
CA PRO A 162 6.60 18.82 10.17
C PRO A 162 7.26 18.96 8.78
N ALA A 163 7.89 20.11 8.52
CA ALA A 163 8.57 20.37 7.25
C ALA A 163 9.68 19.34 6.95
N ASP A 164 10.35 18.87 7.98
CA ASP A 164 11.38 17.83 7.95
C ASP A 164 10.85 16.46 7.50
N ALA A 165 9.54 16.19 7.61
CA ALA A 165 8.93 15.01 7.01
C ALA A 165 8.65 15.20 5.52
N LYS A 166 8.39 16.43 5.06
CA LYS A 166 8.03 16.74 3.67
C LYS A 166 9.24 16.77 2.74
N VAL A 167 10.46 16.72 3.27
CA VAL A 167 11.72 16.70 2.50
C VAL A 167 11.82 15.52 1.52
N PHE A 168 11.11 14.41 1.76
CA PHE A 168 11.14 13.23 0.90
C PHE A 168 10.30 13.39 -0.38
N ASP A 169 9.45 14.42 -0.47
CA ASP A 169 8.65 14.66 -1.66
C ASP A 169 9.47 15.44 -2.71
N TYR A 170 9.93 14.72 -3.74
CA TYR A 170 10.73 15.31 -4.83
C TYR A 170 9.92 16.26 -5.75
N THR A 171 8.59 16.29 -5.63
CA THR A 171 7.78 17.24 -6.41
C THR A 171 7.74 18.61 -5.76
N THR A 172 7.96 18.68 -4.44
CA THR A 172 8.06 19.94 -3.69
C THR A 172 9.50 20.35 -3.44
N ASN A 173 10.44 19.40 -3.39
CA ASN A 173 11.85 19.64 -3.15
C ASN A 173 12.65 19.35 -4.41
N ALA A 174 13.69 20.13 -4.70
CA ALA A 174 14.51 19.97 -5.90
C ALA A 174 15.15 18.57 -6.04
N SER A 175 15.36 17.86 -4.92
CA SER A 175 15.85 16.48 -4.91
C SER A 175 15.50 15.78 -3.60
N VAL A 176 15.32 14.46 -3.64
CA VAL A 176 15.27 13.59 -2.45
C VAL A 176 16.65 13.60 -1.76
N PRO A 177 16.74 13.54 -0.42
CA PRO A 177 18.01 13.36 0.28
C PRO A 177 18.80 12.16 -0.26
N SER A 178 20.14 12.23 -0.21
CA SER A 178 20.99 11.10 -0.60
C SER A 178 21.05 10.02 0.46
N GLU A 179 20.92 10.38 1.74
CA GLU A 179 21.05 9.49 2.88
C GLU A 179 20.05 9.86 3.99
N ILE A 180 19.73 8.87 4.83
CA ILE A 180 18.97 9.07 6.06
C ILE A 180 19.95 9.41 7.18
N ALA A 181 19.75 10.52 7.87
CA ALA A 181 20.66 11.00 8.92
C ALA A 181 20.23 10.57 10.34
N SER A 182 18.99 10.11 10.52
CA SER A 182 18.46 9.72 11.84
C SER A 182 17.27 8.77 11.76
N ASP A 183 17.02 8.03 12.85
CA ASP A 183 15.84 7.17 13.01
C ASP A 183 14.52 7.95 12.92
N ARG A 184 14.54 9.22 13.32
CA ARG A 184 13.40 10.13 13.15
C ARG A 184 13.09 10.37 11.67
N GLN A 185 14.10 10.62 10.85
CA GLN A 185 13.94 10.77 9.40
C GLN A 185 13.48 9.45 8.76
N LEU A 186 14.00 8.31 9.21
CA LEU A 186 13.52 7.00 8.77
C LEU A 186 12.03 6.81 9.07
N SER A 187 11.61 7.20 10.28
CA SER A 187 10.20 7.14 10.70
C SER A 187 9.31 8.05 9.85
N PHE A 188 9.77 9.26 9.52
CA PHE A 188 9.05 10.16 8.62
C PHE A 188 8.96 9.63 7.20
N LEU A 189 10.06 9.10 6.65
CA LEU A 189 10.07 8.48 5.33
C LEU A 189 9.01 7.38 5.27
N TYR A 190 8.91 6.55 6.30
CA TYR A 190 7.90 5.51 6.38
C TYR A 190 6.47 6.05 6.38
N LEU A 191 6.17 7.02 7.24
CA LEU A 191 4.84 7.61 7.34
C LEU A 191 4.41 8.29 6.03
N VAL A 192 5.33 9.01 5.38
CA VAL A 192 5.06 9.68 4.10
C VAL A 192 4.85 8.66 2.98
N THR A 193 5.61 7.56 2.99
CA THR A 193 5.42 6.47 2.02
C THR A 193 4.07 5.78 2.19
N LEU A 194 3.65 5.53 3.44
CA LEU A 194 2.30 5.02 3.72
C LEU A 194 1.20 5.99 3.28
N TYR A 195 1.42 7.30 3.48
CA TYR A 195 0.51 8.32 2.98
C TYR A 195 0.38 8.28 1.46
N TRP A 196 1.48 8.15 0.71
CA TRP A 196 1.42 7.99 -0.75
C TRP A 196 0.67 6.73 -1.17
N VAL A 197 0.84 5.62 -0.44
CA VAL A 197 0.03 4.41 -0.63
C VAL A 197 -1.45 4.67 -0.39
N ALA A 198 -1.80 5.35 0.69
CA ALA A 198 -3.17 5.71 1.01
C ALA A 198 -3.80 6.58 -0.11
N CYS A 199 -3.04 7.56 -0.62
CA CYS A 199 -3.46 8.39 -1.74
C CYS A 199 -3.66 7.58 -3.02
N MET A 200 -2.75 6.67 -3.38
CA MET A 200 -2.94 5.79 -4.54
C MET A 200 -4.22 4.94 -4.40
N LEU A 201 -4.46 4.36 -3.22
CA LEU A 201 -5.63 3.52 -2.98
C LEU A 201 -6.93 4.32 -3.08
N ILE A 202 -6.97 5.54 -2.53
CA ILE A 202 -8.18 6.36 -2.57
C ILE A 202 -8.44 6.93 -3.98
N ASP A 203 -7.39 7.38 -4.68
CA ASP A 203 -7.54 7.96 -6.02
C ASP A 203 -7.94 6.90 -7.04
N THR A 204 -7.34 5.70 -6.99
CA THR A 204 -7.77 4.58 -7.83
C THR A 204 -9.20 4.15 -7.48
N THR A 205 -9.58 4.14 -6.20
CA THR A 205 -10.95 3.82 -5.78
C THR A 205 -11.96 4.83 -6.33
N ALA A 206 -11.66 6.13 -6.23
CA ALA A 206 -12.50 7.20 -6.76
C ALA A 206 -12.62 7.08 -8.30
N GLY A 207 -11.51 6.91 -9.01
CA GLY A 207 -11.52 6.72 -10.46
C GLY A 207 -12.37 5.51 -10.89
N PHE A 208 -12.27 4.39 -10.17
CA PHE A 208 -13.13 3.22 -10.42
C PHE A 208 -14.62 3.50 -10.18
N LEU A 209 -14.97 4.34 -9.20
CA LEU A 209 -16.37 4.67 -8.92
C LEU A 209 -16.92 5.62 -10.01
N GLU A 210 -16.15 6.60 -10.45
CA GLU A 210 -16.53 7.56 -11.49
C GLU A 210 -16.74 6.88 -12.85
N LEU A 211 -15.85 5.97 -13.24
CA LEU A 211 -15.93 5.27 -14.54
C LEU A 211 -17.22 4.46 -14.74
N VAL A 212 -17.75 3.85 -13.68
CA VAL A 212 -18.97 3.03 -13.81
C VAL A 212 -20.22 3.93 -13.91
N SER A 213 -20.12 5.24 -13.66
CA SER A 213 -21.24 6.17 -13.80
C SER A 213 -21.46 6.58 -15.25
N THR A 214 -20.37 6.89 -15.96
CA THR A 214 -20.42 7.37 -17.34
C THR A 214 -20.92 6.29 -18.30
N ASP A 215 -20.53 5.02 -18.11
CA ASP A 215 -21.01 3.90 -18.94
C ASP A 215 -22.53 3.69 -18.85
N LYS A 216 -23.13 3.83 -17.67
CA LYS A 216 -24.58 3.62 -17.50
C LYS A 216 -25.42 4.77 -18.09
N GLU A 217 -24.93 6.00 -17.99
CA GLU A 217 -25.59 7.17 -18.60
C GLU A 217 -25.53 7.11 -20.13
N ARG A 218 -24.42 6.60 -20.68
CA ARG A 218 -24.28 6.36 -22.11
C ARG A 218 -25.29 5.34 -22.63
N HIS A 219 -25.49 4.23 -21.92
CA HIS A 219 -26.48 3.22 -22.32
C HIS A 219 -27.94 3.72 -22.23
N ARG A 220 -28.30 4.48 -21.19
CA ARG A 220 -29.66 5.06 -21.09
C ARG A 220 -29.96 6.08 -22.18
N SER A 221 -28.98 6.89 -22.56
CA SER A 221 -29.16 7.92 -23.59
C SER A 221 -29.37 7.32 -24.99
N VAL A 222 -28.70 6.20 -25.28
CA VAL A 222 -28.87 5.45 -26.54
C VAL A 222 -30.24 4.75 -26.59
N GLU A 223 -30.71 4.18 -25.48
CA GLU A 223 -32.03 3.52 -25.42
C GLU A 223 -33.19 4.53 -25.50
N ALA A 224 -33.08 5.67 -24.82
CA ALA A 224 -34.10 6.73 -24.88
C ALA A 224 -34.21 7.37 -26.29
N GLY A 225 -33.14 7.34 -27.08
CA GLY A 225 -33.14 7.79 -28.48
C GLY A 225 -33.83 6.84 -29.47
N HIS A 226 -34.09 5.58 -29.09
CA HIS A 226 -34.63 4.57 -30.02
C HIS A 226 -36.13 4.31 -29.89
N GLU A 227 -36.82 4.86 -28.87
CA GLU A 227 -38.24 4.55 -28.60
C GLU A 227 -39.27 5.51 -29.25
N THR A 228 -38.88 6.43 -30.14
CA THR A 228 -39.87 7.28 -30.85
C THR A 228 -39.71 7.28 -32.38
N ILE A 229 -39.79 6.10 -33.01
CA ILE A 229 -40.09 6.01 -34.45
C ILE A 229 -41.21 4.98 -34.65
N THR A 230 -42.44 5.38 -34.31
CA THR A 230 -43.66 4.78 -34.87
C THR A 230 -44.31 5.78 -35.81
N HIS A 231 -44.12 5.51 -37.10
CA HIS A 231 -44.95 5.85 -38.26
C HIS A 231 -45.75 7.18 -38.26
N SER A 232 -45.26 8.16 -39.01
CA SER A 232 -46.13 8.91 -39.90
C SER A 232 -45.40 9.32 -41.17
N SER A 233 -45.97 8.90 -42.30
CA SER A 233 -45.50 9.12 -43.66
C SER A 233 -46.06 10.46 -44.15
N GLU A 234 -45.20 11.45 -44.39
CA GLU A 234 -45.42 12.39 -45.49
C GLU A 234 -44.15 13.14 -45.90
N ALA A 235 -44.00 13.31 -47.22
CA ALA A 235 -42.79 13.69 -47.90
C ALA A 235 -42.38 15.16 -47.68
N ALA A 236 -41.15 15.39 -47.22
CA ALA A 236 -40.45 16.67 -47.42
C ALA A 236 -38.91 16.52 -47.33
N LYS A 237 -38.24 17.42 -48.06
CA LYS A 237 -36.83 17.45 -48.51
C LYS A 237 -35.73 17.25 -47.44
N PRO A 238 -34.54 16.78 -47.84
CA PRO A 238 -33.41 16.58 -46.93
C PRO A 238 -32.71 17.91 -46.65
N HIS A 239 -32.69 18.33 -45.38
CA HIS A 239 -31.75 19.34 -44.89
C HIS A 239 -30.74 18.64 -43.98
N LEU A 240 -29.54 18.46 -44.54
CA LEU A 240 -28.36 17.93 -43.87
C LEU A 240 -27.96 18.92 -42.76
N LYS A 241 -28.41 18.66 -41.53
CA LYS A 241 -27.84 19.28 -40.33
C LYS A 241 -26.70 18.38 -39.86
N THR A 242 -25.49 18.91 -39.99
CA THR A 242 -24.28 18.32 -39.44
C THR A 242 -24.40 18.37 -37.92
N ASP A 243 -24.65 17.21 -37.33
CA ASP A 243 -24.62 17.01 -35.89
C ASP A 243 -23.15 17.14 -35.43
N LYS A 244 -22.90 18.10 -34.53
CA LYS A 244 -21.56 18.53 -34.12
C LYS A 244 -21.39 18.52 -32.59
N GLY A 245 -22.31 17.88 -31.87
CA GLY A 245 -22.36 17.93 -30.40
C GLY A 245 -21.83 16.68 -29.67
N GLU A 246 -21.54 15.58 -30.39
CA GLU A 246 -21.17 14.30 -29.76
C GLU A 246 -19.66 14.12 -29.48
N ASP A 247 -18.78 14.82 -30.20
CA ASP A 247 -17.32 14.70 -30.04
C ASP A 247 -16.78 15.43 -28.79
N ASP A 248 -17.46 16.49 -28.34
CA ASP A 248 -16.95 17.33 -27.24
C ASP A 248 -17.10 16.65 -25.87
N ALA A 249 -18.18 15.90 -25.63
CA ALA A 249 -18.42 15.23 -24.35
C ALA A 249 -17.53 14.00 -24.10
N HIS A 250 -17.10 13.31 -25.17
CA HIS A 250 -16.12 12.21 -25.07
C HIS A 250 -14.76 12.71 -24.62
N THR A 251 -14.35 13.88 -25.12
CA THR A 251 -13.05 14.46 -24.83
C THR A 251 -12.92 14.86 -23.37
N GLU A 252 -13.97 15.45 -22.76
CA GLU A 252 -13.93 15.88 -21.35
C GLU A 252 -13.88 14.70 -20.36
N CYS A 253 -14.61 13.61 -20.63
CA CYS A 253 -14.62 12.43 -19.78
C CYS A 253 -13.26 11.70 -19.77
N GLU A 254 -12.66 11.50 -20.95
CA GLU A 254 -11.34 10.88 -21.07
C GLU A 254 -10.24 11.72 -20.38
N MET A 255 -10.36 13.05 -20.44
CA MET A 255 -9.41 13.95 -19.76
C MET A 255 -9.47 13.84 -18.24
N GLN A 256 -10.66 13.67 -17.64
CA GLN A 256 -10.81 13.59 -16.18
C GLN A 256 -10.35 12.23 -15.63
N GLU A 257 -10.62 11.13 -16.34
CA GLU A 257 -10.10 9.79 -16.00
C GLU A 257 -8.56 9.77 -16.01
N MET A 258 -7.97 10.35 -17.06
CA MET A 258 -6.52 10.43 -17.22
C MET A 258 -5.88 11.23 -16.08
N ALA A 259 -6.52 12.32 -15.63
CA ALA A 259 -6.02 13.15 -14.54
C ALA A 259 -5.97 12.42 -13.18
N VAL A 260 -6.99 11.61 -12.85
CA VAL A 260 -7.02 10.83 -11.59
C VAL A 260 -5.96 9.73 -11.59
N LEU A 261 -5.79 9.06 -12.72
CA LEU A 261 -4.77 8.03 -12.89
C LEU A 261 -3.35 8.62 -12.89
N ASP A 262 -3.16 9.81 -13.45
CA ASP A 262 -1.88 10.51 -13.44
C ASP A 262 -1.48 11.00 -12.05
N ALA A 263 -2.45 11.47 -11.24
CA ALA A 263 -2.19 11.76 -9.83
C ALA A 263 -1.71 10.51 -9.07
N SER A 264 -2.35 9.36 -9.33
CA SER A 264 -1.97 8.07 -8.72
C SER A 264 -0.56 7.62 -9.14
N LYS A 265 -0.18 7.80 -10.42
CA LYS A 265 1.19 7.55 -10.91
C LYS A 265 2.20 8.44 -10.20
N GLY A 266 1.87 9.71 -9.97
CA GLY A 266 2.75 10.64 -9.24
C GLY A 266 3.17 10.11 -7.86
N TYR A 267 2.26 9.49 -7.13
CA TYR A 267 2.60 8.85 -5.84
C TYR A 267 3.47 7.60 -6.00
N ALA A 268 3.22 6.77 -7.01
CA ALA A 268 4.08 5.63 -7.31
C ALA A 268 5.51 6.07 -7.67
N TYR A 269 5.64 7.17 -8.41
CA TYR A 269 6.95 7.76 -8.73
C TYR A 269 7.65 8.28 -7.49
N LYS A 270 6.94 8.95 -6.56
CA LYS A 270 7.51 9.36 -5.27
C LYS A 270 8.07 8.18 -4.49
N ILE A 271 7.36 7.06 -4.46
CA ILE A 271 7.85 5.83 -3.84
C ILE A 271 9.13 5.35 -4.54
N ALA A 272 9.14 5.27 -5.88
CA ALA A 272 10.31 4.85 -6.64
C ALA A 272 11.55 5.72 -6.36
N HIS A 273 11.39 7.05 -6.34
CA HIS A 273 12.48 8.01 -6.08
C HIS A 273 12.99 8.02 -4.64
N THR A 274 12.29 7.38 -3.70
CA THR A 274 12.78 7.20 -2.31
C THR A 274 13.44 5.83 -2.09
N MET A 275 13.53 4.98 -3.12
CA MET A 275 14.01 3.62 -2.95
C MET A 275 15.46 3.49 -2.53
N HIS A 276 16.33 4.40 -2.95
CA HIS A 276 17.73 4.37 -2.52
C HIS A 276 17.85 4.59 -1.01
N LEU A 277 17.00 5.43 -0.42
CA LEU A 277 16.96 5.66 1.03
C LEU A 277 16.51 4.40 1.78
N MET A 278 15.55 3.67 1.21
CA MET A 278 15.03 2.44 1.79
C MET A 278 16.03 1.27 1.75
N ARG A 279 17.06 1.34 0.89
CA ARG A 279 18.11 0.30 0.79
C ARG A 279 19.31 0.56 1.69
N GLY A 280 19.30 1.66 2.45
CA GLY A 280 20.39 1.98 3.36
C GLY A 280 20.55 0.91 4.45
N PRO A 281 21.79 0.65 4.94
CA PRO A 281 22.02 -0.31 6.03
C PRO A 281 21.28 0.06 7.32
N GLN A 282 20.87 1.33 7.46
CA GLN A 282 20.10 1.84 8.59
C GLN A 282 18.66 1.31 8.63
N VAL A 283 18.08 0.93 7.49
CA VAL A 283 16.71 0.41 7.42
C VAL A 283 16.63 -1.00 8.00
N GLY A 284 17.74 -1.75 7.91
CA GLY A 284 17.91 -3.05 8.55
C GLY A 284 16.72 -3.99 8.36
N ILE A 285 16.29 -4.61 9.45
CA ILE A 285 15.18 -5.58 9.46
C ILE A 285 13.80 -4.93 9.19
N CYS A 286 13.68 -3.61 9.36
CA CYS A 286 12.45 -2.87 9.13
C CYS A 286 12.12 -2.74 7.64
N PHE A 287 13.07 -3.03 6.74
CA PHE A 287 12.88 -2.96 5.29
C PHE A 287 11.62 -3.72 4.84
N TYR A 288 11.43 -4.93 5.34
CA TYR A 288 10.33 -5.80 4.95
C TYR A 288 8.96 -5.23 5.36
N GLY A 289 8.85 -4.71 6.59
CA GLY A 289 7.61 -4.10 7.06
C GLY A 289 7.31 -2.74 6.43
N MET A 290 8.35 -1.98 6.08
CA MET A 290 8.19 -0.59 5.68
C MET A 290 8.14 -0.36 4.17
N CYS A 291 8.86 -1.16 3.39
CA CYS A 291 9.14 -0.83 1.98
C CYS A 291 8.39 -1.76 1.02
N VAL A 292 8.24 -3.03 1.37
CA VAL A 292 7.69 -4.05 0.47
C VAL A 292 6.28 -3.70 0.00
N VAL A 293 5.42 -3.25 0.91
CA VAL A 293 4.02 -2.95 0.57
C VAL A 293 3.91 -1.73 -0.34
N PRO A 294 4.51 -0.58 0.00
CA PRO A 294 4.54 0.56 -0.93
C PRO A 294 5.12 0.23 -2.30
N ILE A 295 6.26 -0.47 -2.35
CA ILE A 295 6.91 -0.85 -3.61
C ILE A 295 5.96 -1.69 -4.45
N SER A 296 5.30 -2.65 -3.82
CA SER A 296 4.47 -3.62 -4.55
C SER A 296 3.20 -2.99 -5.07
N LEU A 297 2.54 -2.15 -4.26
CA LEU A 297 1.37 -1.40 -4.72
C LEU A 297 1.73 -0.41 -5.83
N ALA A 298 2.83 0.32 -5.67
CA ALA A 298 3.33 1.21 -6.72
C ALA A 298 3.67 0.44 -8.00
N PHE A 299 4.39 -0.68 -7.90
CA PHE A 299 4.75 -1.51 -9.03
C PHE A 299 3.54 -2.13 -9.72
N SER A 300 2.57 -2.64 -8.95
CA SER A 300 1.31 -3.17 -9.49
C SER A 300 0.52 -2.08 -10.21
N LEU A 301 0.43 -0.88 -9.64
CA LEU A 301 -0.23 0.26 -10.26
C LEU A 301 0.44 0.63 -11.60
N LEU A 302 1.76 0.86 -11.60
CA LEU A 302 2.48 1.20 -12.83
C LEU A 302 2.41 0.07 -13.86
N THR A 303 2.40 -1.19 -13.43
CA THR A 303 2.23 -2.33 -14.34
C THR A 303 0.84 -2.39 -14.98
N ALA A 304 -0.19 -1.96 -14.25
CA ALA A 304 -1.55 -1.88 -14.77
C ALA A 304 -1.74 -0.69 -15.73
N LEU A 305 -1.06 0.43 -15.47
CA LEU A 305 -1.22 1.67 -16.24
C LEU A 305 -0.26 1.80 -17.43
N GLU A 306 0.90 1.16 -17.38
CA GLU A 306 1.93 1.27 -18.41
C GLU A 306 2.06 -0.04 -19.21
N PRO A 307 1.91 0.00 -20.55
CA PRO A 307 2.16 -1.17 -21.38
C PRO A 307 3.64 -1.55 -21.32
N ALA A 308 3.95 -2.83 -21.52
CA ALA A 308 5.32 -3.35 -21.43
C ALA A 308 6.31 -2.66 -22.39
N ALA A 309 5.82 -2.10 -23.50
CA ALA A 309 6.63 -1.34 -24.46
C ALA A 309 6.96 0.09 -24.01
N GLN A 310 6.27 0.63 -23.01
CA GLN A 310 6.41 2.02 -22.53
C GLN A 310 6.66 2.04 -21.01
N MET A 311 7.62 1.26 -20.56
CA MET A 311 7.98 1.17 -19.15
C MET A 311 8.74 2.42 -18.69
N SER A 312 8.21 3.13 -17.71
CA SER A 312 8.86 4.28 -17.07
C SER A 312 10.17 3.87 -16.35
N GLU A 313 11.03 4.85 -16.09
CA GLU A 313 12.24 4.65 -15.29
C GLU A 313 11.87 4.20 -13.87
N GLU A 314 10.82 4.79 -13.30
CA GLU A 314 10.31 4.46 -11.98
C GLU A 314 9.84 3.01 -11.88
N ARG A 315 9.14 2.51 -12.90
CA ARG A 315 8.77 1.10 -12.97
C ARG A 315 9.99 0.18 -13.06
N GLN A 316 11.06 0.58 -13.75
CA GLN A 316 12.33 -0.16 -13.78
C GLN A 316 13.01 -0.16 -12.41
N ILE A 317 13.02 0.98 -11.70
CA ILE A 317 13.56 1.08 -10.34
C ILE A 317 12.80 0.16 -9.40
N LEU A 318 11.47 0.15 -9.44
CA LEU A 318 10.65 -0.73 -8.60
C LEU A 318 10.83 -2.21 -8.97
N SER A 319 10.85 -2.54 -10.26
CA SER A 319 11.09 -3.90 -10.76
C SER A 319 12.44 -4.44 -10.31
N SER A 320 13.51 -3.65 -10.48
CA SER A 320 14.86 -4.01 -10.05
C SER A 320 14.97 -4.11 -8.51
N SER A 321 14.20 -3.30 -7.77
CA SER A 321 14.09 -3.41 -6.30
C SER A 321 13.49 -4.74 -5.87
N LEU A 322 12.42 -5.16 -6.54
CA LEU A 322 11.75 -6.44 -6.26
C LEU A 322 12.55 -7.64 -6.75
N ALA A 323 13.32 -7.50 -7.84
CA ALA A 323 14.11 -8.58 -8.42
C ALA A 323 15.50 -8.75 -7.76
N GLY A 324 16.17 -7.65 -7.44
CA GLY A 324 17.50 -7.63 -6.80
C GLY A 324 17.48 -8.11 -5.35
N HIS A 325 16.29 -8.08 -4.73
CA HIS A 325 15.98 -8.81 -3.52
C HIS A 325 15.03 -9.93 -3.89
N ALA A 326 15.57 -11.04 -4.41
CA ALA A 326 14.90 -12.30 -4.12
C ALA A 326 14.70 -12.29 -2.60
N LEU A 327 13.45 -12.16 -2.14
CA LEU A 327 13.09 -12.15 -0.73
C LEU A 327 13.72 -13.34 0.03
N TYR A 328 14.11 -14.37 -0.72
CA TYR A 328 15.00 -15.48 -0.41
C TYR A 328 16.42 -15.17 0.10
N SER A 329 16.98 -13.98 -0.01
CA SER A 329 18.37 -13.75 0.44
C SER A 329 18.42 -13.37 1.91
N TRP A 330 17.78 -12.30 2.34
CA TRP A 330 17.95 -11.82 3.72
C TRP A 330 17.07 -12.56 4.73
N VAL A 331 15.83 -12.89 4.40
CA VAL A 331 14.96 -13.69 5.27
C VAL A 331 15.45 -15.14 5.36
N SER A 332 15.92 -15.73 4.27
CA SER A 332 16.51 -17.09 4.33
C SER A 332 17.91 -17.09 4.93
N GLN A 333 18.77 -16.09 4.66
CA GLN A 333 20.06 -15.97 5.36
C GLN A 333 19.84 -15.71 6.85
N PHE A 334 18.89 -14.86 7.22
CA PHE A 334 18.57 -14.60 8.62
C PHE A 334 17.92 -15.82 9.29
N ALA A 335 17.04 -16.55 8.61
CA ALA A 335 16.49 -17.81 9.07
C ALA A 335 17.59 -18.90 9.21
N GLU A 336 18.49 -19.04 8.22
CA GLU A 336 19.65 -19.93 8.29
C GLU A 336 20.64 -19.52 9.39
N GLU A 337 20.86 -18.22 9.62
CA GLU A 337 21.74 -17.68 10.66
C GLU A 337 21.15 -17.84 12.07
N THR A 338 19.83 -17.78 12.21
CA THR A 338 19.13 -18.02 13.48
C THR A 338 18.98 -19.51 13.79
N GLU A 339 18.86 -20.38 12.78
CA GLU A 339 18.89 -21.83 12.93
C GLU A 339 20.33 -22.39 13.06
N ASN A 340 21.35 -21.70 12.54
CA ASN A 340 22.75 -22.13 12.57
C ASN A 340 23.72 -20.99 12.96
N PRO A 341 24.02 -20.79 14.27
CA PRO A 341 24.85 -19.70 14.75
C PRO A 341 26.32 -19.73 14.26
N MET A 342 26.80 -20.86 13.71
CA MET A 342 28.13 -20.97 13.11
C MET A 342 28.23 -20.27 11.74
N ALA A 343 27.13 -20.22 10.98
CA ALA A 343 27.07 -19.52 9.70
C ALA A 343 27.31 -18.00 9.87
N ARG A 344 26.82 -17.42 10.97
CA ARG A 344 27.02 -16.02 11.35
C ARG A 344 28.51 -15.67 11.53
N LEU A 345 29.29 -16.56 12.15
CA LEU A 345 30.73 -16.36 12.40
C LEU A 345 31.55 -16.42 11.11
N GLU A 346 31.18 -17.29 10.18
CA GLU A 346 31.82 -17.40 8.87
C GLU A 346 31.45 -16.21 7.96
N HIS A 347 30.21 -15.74 8.03
CA HIS A 347 29.77 -14.58 7.26
C HIS A 347 30.40 -13.26 7.77
N GLU A 348 30.55 -13.10 9.09
CA GLU A 348 31.31 -11.99 9.69
C GLU A 348 32.79 -12.01 9.30
N LYS A 349 33.43 -13.20 9.31
CA LYS A 349 34.81 -13.36 8.82
C LYS A 349 34.93 -12.96 7.35
N ALA A 350 33.99 -13.38 6.50
CA ALA A 350 33.95 -13.02 5.09
C ALA A 350 33.65 -11.52 4.84
N ARG A 351 32.90 -10.84 5.73
CA ARG A 351 32.69 -9.38 5.70
C ARG A 351 33.95 -8.62 6.11
N ARG A 352 34.64 -9.06 7.17
CA ARG A 352 35.90 -8.45 7.60
C ARG A 352 36.99 -8.59 6.52
N LEU A 353 37.11 -9.75 5.88
CA LEU A 353 38.05 -9.98 4.78
C LEU A 353 37.77 -9.10 3.54
N ARG A 354 36.50 -8.77 3.26
CA ARG A 354 36.12 -7.85 2.17
C ARG A 354 36.37 -6.38 2.49
N TRP A 355 36.43 -6.01 3.76
CA TRP A 355 36.79 -4.67 4.20
C TRP A 355 38.30 -4.42 4.10
N TRP A 356 39.12 -5.43 4.42
CA TRP A 356 40.59 -5.37 4.30
C TRP A 356 41.13 -5.34 2.86
N THR A 357 40.29 -5.64 1.86
CA THR A 357 40.70 -5.72 0.44
C THR A 357 40.29 -4.47 -0.37
N LYS A 358 39.67 -3.48 0.29
CA LYS A 358 39.31 -2.17 -0.30
C LYS A 358 39.98 -0.97 0.38
N CYS A 359 40.91 -1.21 1.29
CA CYS A 359 41.98 -0.27 1.65
C CYS A 359 43.27 -0.82 1.03
#